data_AF-A0A522Z5I7-F1
#
_entry.id   AF-A0A522Z5I7-F1
#
_cell.length_a   1.000
_cell.length_b   1.000
_cell.length_c   1.000
_cell.angle_alpha   90.00
_cell.angle_beta   90.00
_cell.angle_gamma   90.00
#
_symmetry.space_group_name_H-M   'P 1'
#
loop_
_entity.id
_entity.type
_entity.pdbx_description
1 polymer ?
#
loop_
_entity_poly.entity_id
_entity_poly.type
_entity_poly.pdbx_seq_one_letter_code
_entity_poly.pdbx_strand_id
1 'polypeptide(L)'
;MRIIVCGFGTVAQSLAKLLVSRTDDLYAKYGLKPRIVGVFDSKGGVVEPSGLDLNRLVEVKKKFGTIKNYDKAKNWKGLDIINNVEADVLIETTASNYKDAEPGMSHIISAMKNGMHVISVNKGPLALAFPSLMELATYNQVLLRFSGTVGGGTPILDYAKNSLRGEQITSFAGILNGTTNYILTNMSHGMSFGEA
;
A
#
# COMPACT_ATOMS: atom_id res chain seq x y z
N MET A 1 7.58 -15.81 0.99
CA MET A 1 6.51 -14.81 1.04
C MET A 1 6.26 -14.25 -0.36
N ARG A 2 5.09 -14.51 -0.91
CA ARG A 2 4.59 -14.04 -2.21
C ARG A 2 3.69 -12.83 -2.00
N ILE A 3 3.90 -11.79 -2.80
CA ILE A 3 3.22 -10.50 -2.66
C ILE A 3 2.49 -10.15 -3.95
N ILE A 4 1.25 -9.69 -3.83
CA ILE A 4 0.53 -8.94 -4.87
C ILE A 4 0.55 -7.45 -4.51
N VAL A 5 0.82 -6.56 -5.48
CA VAL A 5 0.78 -5.10 -5.28
C VAL A 5 -0.29 -4.46 -6.17
N CYS A 6 -1.22 -3.74 -5.55
CA CYS A 6 -2.26 -2.96 -6.22
C CYS A 6 -1.84 -1.50 -6.31
N GLY A 7 -1.87 -0.94 -7.52
CA GLY A 7 -1.31 0.37 -7.79
C GLY A 7 0.22 0.31 -7.88
N PHE A 8 0.79 0.98 -8.86
CA PHE A 8 2.24 1.05 -9.03
C PHE A 8 2.76 2.50 -9.10
N GLY A 9 2.20 3.35 -8.23
CA GLY A 9 2.60 4.75 -8.08
C GLY A 9 3.90 4.94 -7.28
N THR A 10 4.09 6.14 -6.74
CA THR A 10 5.31 6.51 -6.00
C THR A 10 5.60 5.60 -4.81
N VAL A 11 4.58 5.23 -4.04
CA VAL A 11 4.74 4.37 -2.85
C VAL A 11 5.20 2.97 -3.25
N ALA A 12 4.49 2.31 -4.17
CA ALA A 12 4.83 0.98 -4.65
C ALA A 12 6.21 0.91 -5.34
N GLN A 13 6.59 1.93 -6.11
CA GLN A 13 7.93 2.00 -6.71
C GLN A 13 9.02 2.18 -5.65
N SER A 14 8.76 2.95 -4.59
CA SER A 14 9.69 3.11 -3.48
C SER A 14 9.82 1.82 -2.68
N LEU A 15 8.71 1.12 -2.42
CA LEU A 15 8.71 -0.22 -1.83
C LEU A 15 9.52 -1.21 -2.67
N ALA A 16 9.34 -1.24 -3.99
CA ALA A 16 10.08 -2.12 -4.89
C ALA A 16 11.60 -1.89 -4.77
N LYS A 17 12.05 -0.62 -4.77
CA LYS A 17 13.45 -0.27 -4.56
C LYS A 17 13.96 -0.68 -3.18
N LEU A 18 13.17 -0.49 -2.13
CA LEU A 18 13.52 -0.89 -0.76
C LEU A 18 13.66 -2.41 -0.62
N LEU A 19 12.77 -3.19 -1.26
CA LEU A 19 12.87 -4.64 -1.25
C LEU A 19 14.18 -5.10 -1.91
N VAL A 20 14.57 -4.50 -3.04
CA VAL A 20 15.86 -4.78 -3.68
C VAL A 20 17.02 -4.43 -2.75
N SER A 21 17.06 -3.19 -2.23
CA SER A 21 18.22 -2.72 -1.45
C SER A 21 18.33 -3.34 -0.04
N ARG A 22 17.24 -3.90 0.50
CA ARG A 22 17.19 -4.51 1.83
C ARG A 22 17.05 -6.03 1.81
N THR A 23 17.24 -6.68 0.67
CA THR A 23 17.06 -8.14 0.56
C THR A 23 17.92 -8.89 1.57
N ASP A 24 19.20 -8.56 1.69
CA ASP A 24 20.14 -9.25 2.58
C ASP A 24 19.80 -8.99 4.05
N ASP A 25 19.45 -7.74 4.40
CA ASP A 25 19.00 -7.37 5.75
C ASP A 25 17.75 -8.15 6.18
N LEU A 26 16.76 -8.26 5.27
CA LEU A 26 15.52 -8.99 5.52
C LEU A 26 15.76 -10.48 5.70
N TYR A 27 16.68 -11.04 4.91
CA TYR A 27 17.04 -12.45 5.02
C TYR A 27 17.82 -12.74 6.31
N ALA A 28 18.83 -11.93 6.63
CA ALA A 28 19.65 -12.11 7.81
C ALA A 28 18.84 -11.96 9.12
N LYS A 29 17.92 -10.99 9.17
CA LYS A 29 17.17 -10.69 10.40
C LYS A 29 15.91 -11.53 10.58
N TYR A 30 15.24 -11.90 9.48
CA TYR A 30 13.92 -12.52 9.54
C TYR A 30 13.81 -13.83 8.74
N GLY A 31 14.87 -14.24 8.02
CA GLY A 31 14.80 -15.38 7.10
C GLY A 31 13.88 -15.15 5.90
N LEU A 32 13.54 -13.89 5.60
CA LEU A 32 12.55 -13.55 4.58
C LEU A 32 13.22 -13.12 3.28
N LYS A 33 12.76 -13.70 2.18
CA LYS A 33 13.03 -13.23 0.81
C LYS A 33 11.71 -12.96 0.10
N PRO A 34 11.09 -11.79 0.32
CA PRO A 34 9.82 -11.44 -0.30
C PRO A 34 9.92 -11.39 -1.81
N ARG A 35 8.89 -11.85 -2.52
CA ARG A 35 8.82 -11.78 -3.98
C ARG A 35 7.49 -11.18 -4.40
N ILE A 36 7.52 -10.22 -5.30
CA ILE A 36 6.29 -9.71 -5.92
C ILE A 36 5.95 -10.64 -7.08
N VAL A 37 4.84 -11.36 -6.97
CA VAL A 37 4.37 -12.34 -7.98
C VAL A 37 3.29 -11.76 -8.87
N GLY A 38 2.65 -10.66 -8.46
CA GLY A 38 1.65 -9.94 -9.25
C GLY A 38 1.68 -8.44 -8.96
N VAL A 39 1.57 -7.62 -10.01
CA VAL A 39 1.44 -6.16 -9.90
C VAL A 39 0.41 -5.68 -10.89
N PHE A 40 -0.42 -4.72 -10.49
CA PHE A 40 -1.30 -4.03 -11.43
C PHE A 40 -1.47 -2.55 -11.13
N ASP A 41 -1.80 -1.78 -12.16
CA ASP A 41 -2.25 -0.40 -12.06
C ASP A 41 -3.57 -0.19 -12.81
N SER A 42 -4.01 1.06 -12.95
CA SER A 42 -5.30 1.40 -13.57
C SER A 42 -5.43 0.96 -15.03
N LYS A 43 -4.34 0.64 -15.73
CA LYS A 43 -4.37 0.25 -17.16
C LYS A 43 -4.15 -1.25 -17.39
N GLY A 44 -3.61 -1.98 -16.43
CA GLY A 44 -3.29 -3.40 -16.62
C GLY A 44 -2.45 -4.03 -15.52
N GLY A 45 -2.20 -5.32 -15.68
CA GLY A 45 -1.66 -6.22 -14.67
C GLY A 45 -0.65 -7.21 -15.27
N VAL A 46 0.37 -7.57 -14.49
CA VAL A 46 1.36 -8.59 -14.83
C VAL A 46 1.53 -9.58 -13.68
N VAL A 47 1.77 -10.84 -14.03
CA VAL A 47 1.94 -11.96 -13.09
C VAL A 47 3.17 -12.76 -13.51
N GLU A 48 4.02 -13.08 -12.55
CA GLU A 48 5.15 -14.00 -12.70
C GLU A 48 5.28 -14.83 -11.42
N PRO A 49 4.82 -16.09 -11.40
CA PRO A 49 4.83 -16.93 -10.20
C PRO A 49 6.22 -17.11 -9.58
N SER A 50 7.28 -17.07 -10.41
CA SER A 50 8.67 -17.17 -9.92
C SER A 50 9.18 -15.88 -9.25
N GLY A 51 8.49 -14.76 -9.47
CA GLY A 51 8.81 -13.42 -8.99
C GLY A 51 9.16 -12.45 -10.14
N LEU A 52 8.60 -11.24 -10.09
CA LEU A 52 8.85 -10.17 -11.06
C LEU A 52 10.20 -9.48 -10.80
N ASP A 53 10.84 -9.01 -11.88
CA ASP A 53 12.01 -8.14 -11.79
C ASP A 53 11.59 -6.72 -11.38
N LEU A 54 11.96 -6.34 -10.16
CA LEU A 54 11.56 -5.09 -9.54
C LEU A 54 12.20 -3.87 -10.20
N ASN A 55 13.45 -3.98 -10.68
CA ASN A 55 14.13 -2.88 -11.37
C ASN A 55 13.45 -2.61 -12.71
N ARG A 56 13.18 -3.68 -13.47
CA ARG A 56 12.46 -3.59 -14.73
C ARG A 56 11.04 -3.05 -14.56
N LEU A 57 10.32 -3.43 -13.51
CA LEU A 57 8.98 -2.87 -13.22
C LEU A 57 9.03 -1.35 -13.06
N VAL A 58 9.99 -0.83 -12.29
CA VAL A 58 10.18 0.61 -12.07
C VAL A 58 10.54 1.31 -13.38
N GLU A 59 11.43 0.74 -14.18
CA GLU A 59 11.82 1.28 -15.49
C GLU A 59 10.64 1.36 -16.46
N VAL A 60 9.88 0.27 -16.58
CA VAL A 60 8.68 0.19 -17.43
C VAL A 60 7.65 1.24 -17.00
N LYS A 61 7.38 1.35 -15.69
CA LYS A 61 6.43 2.34 -15.18
C LYS A 61 6.88 3.76 -15.46
N LYS A 62 8.17 4.06 -15.28
CA LYS A 62 8.74 5.38 -15.56
C LYS A 62 8.68 5.73 -17.05
N LYS A 63 8.95 4.76 -17.93
CA LYS A 63 8.99 4.96 -19.38
C LYS A 63 7.61 5.07 -20.02
N PHE A 64 6.65 4.25 -19.60
CA PHE A 64 5.35 4.12 -20.26
C PHE A 64 4.17 4.64 -19.44
N GLY A 65 4.39 5.02 -18.18
CA GLY A 65 3.31 5.43 -17.26
C GLY A 65 2.40 4.27 -16.83
N THR A 66 2.65 3.03 -17.26
CA THR A 66 1.91 1.84 -16.84
C THR A 66 2.77 0.58 -16.83
N ILE A 67 2.45 -0.35 -15.93
CA ILE A 67 3.08 -1.68 -15.88
C ILE A 67 2.56 -2.64 -16.94
N LYS A 68 1.45 -2.32 -17.63
CA LYS A 68 0.91 -3.14 -18.73
C LYS A 68 1.95 -3.43 -19.81
N ASN A 69 2.94 -2.56 -19.96
CA ASN A 69 4.02 -2.67 -20.93
C ASN A 69 5.19 -3.55 -20.45
N TYR A 70 5.10 -4.16 -19.26
CA TYR A 70 6.14 -5.05 -18.75
C TYR A 70 6.25 -6.30 -19.61
N ASP A 71 5.11 -6.95 -19.88
CA ASP A 71 4.98 -8.06 -20.82
C ASP A 71 3.81 -7.77 -21.75
N LYS A 72 4.09 -7.37 -23.00
CA LYS A 72 3.06 -7.01 -23.97
C LYS A 72 2.15 -8.19 -24.33
N ALA A 73 2.59 -9.43 -24.09
CA ALA A 73 1.83 -10.63 -24.45
C ALA A 73 0.80 -11.03 -23.39
N LYS A 74 0.96 -10.60 -22.13
CA LYS A 74 0.11 -11.00 -21.01
C LYS A 74 -0.34 -9.77 -20.23
N ASN A 75 -1.62 -9.41 -20.35
CA ASN A 75 -2.22 -8.33 -19.59
C ASN A 75 -3.42 -8.84 -18.79
N TRP A 76 -3.29 -8.78 -17.47
CA TRP A 76 -4.32 -9.19 -16.53
C TRP A 76 -5.12 -7.99 -16.03
N LYS A 77 -6.37 -8.20 -15.59
CA LYS A 77 -7.10 -7.19 -14.80
C LYS A 77 -6.77 -7.35 -13.33
N GLY A 78 -6.87 -6.25 -12.56
CA GLY A 78 -6.47 -6.23 -11.16
C GLY A 78 -7.19 -7.26 -10.28
N LEU A 79 -8.52 -7.30 -10.32
CA LEU A 79 -9.29 -8.28 -9.54
C LEU A 79 -9.02 -9.73 -9.99
N ASP A 80 -8.76 -9.95 -11.28
CA ASP A 80 -8.41 -11.29 -11.77
C ASP A 80 -7.08 -11.77 -11.18
N ILE A 81 -6.10 -10.87 -10.99
CA ILE A 81 -4.86 -11.20 -10.28
C ILE A 81 -5.14 -11.57 -8.83
N ILE A 82 -5.93 -10.78 -8.11
CA ILE A 82 -6.24 -11.02 -6.69
C ILE A 82 -6.95 -12.36 -6.49
N ASN A 83 -7.83 -12.73 -7.42
CA ASN A 83 -8.65 -13.95 -7.31
C ASN A 83 -7.98 -15.22 -7.81
N ASN A 84 -7.01 -15.12 -8.73
CA ASN A 84 -6.45 -16.30 -9.41
C ASN A 84 -4.96 -16.51 -9.18
N VAL A 85 -4.26 -15.57 -8.53
CA VAL A 85 -2.83 -15.71 -8.23
C VAL A 85 -2.66 -16.01 -6.75
N GLU A 86 -2.01 -17.13 -6.45
CA GLU A 86 -1.65 -17.46 -5.08
C GLU A 86 -0.59 -16.49 -4.54
N ALA A 87 -0.94 -15.79 -3.47
CA ALA A 87 -0.02 -14.94 -2.72
C ALA A 87 -0.34 -14.99 -1.23
N ASP A 88 0.60 -14.54 -0.41
CA ASP A 88 0.47 -14.56 1.05
C ASP A 88 0.03 -13.17 1.56
N VAL A 89 0.41 -12.11 0.83
CA VAL A 89 0.15 -10.71 1.20
C VAL A 89 -0.29 -9.90 -0.01
N LEU A 90 -1.33 -9.09 0.15
CA LEU A 90 -1.71 -8.03 -0.77
C LEU A 90 -1.31 -6.66 -0.20
N ILE A 91 -0.63 -5.85 -1.02
CA ILE A 91 -0.27 -4.47 -0.68
C ILE A 91 -1.09 -3.50 -1.52
N GLU A 92 -1.99 -2.77 -0.88
CA GLU A 92 -2.93 -1.85 -1.50
C GLU A 92 -2.37 -0.41 -1.49
N THR A 93 -2.00 0.10 -2.66
CA THR A 93 -1.37 1.42 -2.83
C THR A 93 -2.07 2.31 -3.86
N THR A 94 -3.32 1.99 -4.21
CA THR A 94 -4.11 2.83 -5.11
C THR A 94 -4.46 4.18 -4.47
N ALA A 95 -4.80 5.15 -5.33
CA ALA A 95 -5.18 6.48 -4.89
C ALA A 95 -6.44 6.43 -4.03
N SER A 96 -6.50 7.27 -3.00
CA SER A 96 -7.66 7.34 -2.13
C SER A 96 -8.85 7.99 -2.81
N ASN A 97 -9.96 7.28 -2.80
CA ASN A 97 -11.27 7.76 -3.20
C ASN A 97 -12.13 7.82 -1.94
N TYR A 98 -12.59 9.02 -1.56
CA TYR A 98 -13.39 9.21 -0.34
C TYR A 98 -14.90 9.20 -0.61
N LYS A 99 -15.33 9.00 -1.87
CA LYS A 99 -16.74 8.91 -2.24
C LYS A 99 -17.29 7.51 -1.96
N ASP A 100 -16.63 6.49 -2.50
CA ASP A 100 -17.04 5.08 -2.41
C ASP A 100 -15.88 4.13 -2.10
N ALA A 101 -14.66 4.65 -1.90
CA ALA A 101 -13.44 3.87 -1.65
C ALA A 101 -13.04 2.88 -2.76
N GLU A 102 -13.68 2.91 -3.92
CA GLU A 102 -13.32 2.04 -5.03
C GLU A 102 -12.15 2.61 -5.86
N PRO A 103 -11.27 1.74 -6.41
CA PRO A 103 -11.32 0.27 -6.37
C PRO A 103 -10.68 -0.37 -5.10
N GLY A 104 -10.14 0.45 -4.20
CA GLY A 104 -9.40 -0.02 -3.02
C GLY A 104 -10.23 -0.93 -2.09
N MET A 105 -11.52 -0.62 -1.93
CA MET A 105 -12.44 -1.42 -1.14
C MET A 105 -12.56 -2.84 -1.69
N SER A 106 -12.84 -2.98 -2.98
CA SER A 106 -12.91 -4.27 -3.66
C SER A 106 -11.60 -5.07 -3.56
N HIS A 107 -10.45 -4.41 -3.71
CA HIS A 107 -9.15 -5.07 -3.58
C HIS A 107 -8.95 -5.68 -2.18
N ILE A 108 -9.18 -4.88 -1.12
CA ILE A 108 -8.97 -5.31 0.26
C ILE A 108 -9.90 -6.46 0.64
N ILE A 109 -11.20 -6.34 0.30
CA ILE A 109 -12.20 -7.37 0.61
C ILE A 109 -11.88 -8.68 -0.10
N SER A 110 -11.59 -8.61 -1.41
CA SER A 110 -11.26 -9.79 -2.23
C SER A 110 -10.01 -10.48 -1.70
N ALA A 111 -8.98 -9.73 -1.33
CA ALA A 111 -7.75 -10.30 -0.78
C ALA A 111 -7.98 -11.07 0.52
N MET A 112 -8.70 -10.47 1.48
CA MET A 112 -8.95 -11.12 2.77
C MET A 112 -9.83 -12.35 2.62
N LYS A 113 -10.82 -12.33 1.71
CA LYS A 113 -11.64 -13.51 1.38
C LYS A 113 -10.83 -14.66 0.76
N ASN A 114 -9.74 -14.33 0.07
CA ASN A 114 -8.81 -15.31 -0.50
C ASN A 114 -7.71 -15.72 0.50
N GLY A 115 -7.85 -15.38 1.79
CA GLY A 115 -6.89 -15.76 2.84
C GLY A 115 -5.58 -14.97 2.84
N MET A 116 -5.50 -13.87 2.08
CA MET A 116 -4.30 -13.02 2.06
C MET A 116 -4.32 -12.02 3.21
N HIS A 117 -3.15 -11.81 3.83
CA HIS A 117 -2.95 -10.63 4.67
C HIS A 117 -2.94 -9.36 3.82
N VAL A 118 -3.41 -8.25 4.38
CA VAL A 118 -3.50 -6.98 3.66
C VAL A 118 -2.67 -5.91 4.35
N ILE A 119 -1.84 -5.21 3.58
CA ILE A 119 -1.17 -3.97 3.98
C ILE A 119 -1.71 -2.85 3.10
N SER A 120 -2.43 -1.89 3.67
CA SER A 120 -2.98 -0.75 2.91
C SER A 120 -2.27 0.55 3.28
N VAL A 121 -1.97 1.36 2.25
CA VAL A 121 -1.65 2.79 2.41
C VAL A 121 -2.77 3.69 1.87
N ASN A 122 -3.89 3.08 1.46
CA ASN A 122 -5.06 3.79 0.98
C ASN A 122 -6.00 4.12 2.13
N LYS A 123 -6.25 5.41 2.33
CA LYS A 123 -7.11 5.95 3.38
C LYS A 123 -8.61 5.76 3.10
N GLY A 124 -9.03 5.67 1.84
CA GLY A 124 -10.45 5.63 1.46
C GLY A 124 -11.22 4.49 2.14
N PRO A 125 -10.80 3.22 1.96
CA PRO A 125 -11.50 2.07 2.56
C PRO A 125 -11.55 2.13 4.09
N LEU A 126 -10.46 2.55 4.73
CA LEU A 126 -10.41 2.67 6.19
C LEU A 126 -11.31 3.81 6.68
N ALA A 127 -11.28 4.97 6.02
CA ALA A 127 -12.11 6.11 6.41
C ALA A 127 -13.62 5.79 6.33
N LEU A 128 -14.04 4.98 5.36
CA LEU A 128 -15.46 4.68 5.13
C LEU A 128 -15.95 3.41 5.85
N ALA A 129 -15.10 2.41 6.08
CA ALA A 129 -15.54 1.09 6.57
C ALA A 129 -14.57 0.41 7.55
N PHE A 130 -13.78 1.16 8.33
CA PHE A 130 -12.78 0.59 9.24
C PHE A 130 -13.30 -0.57 10.13
N PRO A 131 -14.41 -0.43 10.89
CA PRO A 131 -14.86 -1.50 11.78
C PRO A 131 -15.18 -2.79 11.02
N SER A 132 -15.90 -2.66 9.90
CA SER A 132 -16.29 -3.80 9.05
C SER A 132 -15.09 -4.48 8.40
N LEU A 133 -14.06 -3.71 7.99
CA LEU A 133 -12.83 -4.28 7.45
C LEU A 133 -12.03 -5.06 8.51
N MET A 134 -11.99 -4.56 9.75
CA MET A 134 -11.33 -5.25 10.87
C MET A 134 -12.07 -6.53 11.27
N GLU A 135 -13.40 -6.50 11.26
CA GLU A 135 -14.24 -7.69 11.48
C GLU A 135 -14.02 -8.73 10.38
N LEU A 136 -14.02 -8.30 9.11
CA LEU A 136 -13.76 -9.18 7.96
C LEU A 136 -12.37 -9.82 8.03
N ALA A 137 -11.34 -9.06 8.42
CA ALA A 137 -9.99 -9.59 8.63
C ALA A 137 -9.97 -10.68 9.71
N THR A 138 -10.67 -10.42 10.83
CA THR A 138 -10.79 -11.37 11.95
C THR A 138 -11.51 -12.64 11.52
N TYR A 139 -12.65 -12.51 10.81
CA TYR A 139 -13.44 -13.63 10.31
C TYR A 139 -12.63 -14.55 9.38
N ASN A 140 -11.84 -13.97 8.47
CA ASN A 140 -10.99 -14.74 7.54
C ASN A 140 -9.63 -15.14 8.16
N GLN A 141 -9.39 -14.86 9.44
CA GLN A 141 -8.14 -15.17 10.14
C GLN A 141 -6.89 -14.56 9.48
N VAL A 142 -7.03 -13.35 8.94
CA VAL A 142 -5.94 -12.60 8.29
C VAL A 142 -5.66 -11.29 9.01
N LEU A 143 -4.47 -10.73 8.78
CA LEU A 143 -4.09 -9.44 9.32
C LEU A 143 -4.39 -8.32 8.32
N LEU A 144 -5.02 -7.24 8.80
CA LEU A 144 -5.11 -5.96 8.11
C LEU A 144 -4.16 -4.96 8.79
N ARG A 145 -3.16 -4.46 8.06
CA ARG A 145 -2.19 -3.46 8.52
C ARG A 145 -2.30 -2.19 7.69
N PHE A 146 -2.14 -1.04 8.33
CA PHE A 146 -2.44 0.25 7.71
C PHE A 146 -1.61 1.42 8.27
N SER A 147 -0.43 1.15 8.82
CA SER A 147 0.44 2.19 9.40
C SER A 147 0.78 3.29 8.39
N GLY A 148 0.99 2.95 7.12
CA GLY A 148 1.27 3.94 6.08
C GLY A 148 0.11 4.85 5.70
N THR A 149 -1.08 4.71 6.28
CA THR A 149 -2.22 5.61 6.02
C THR A 149 -2.18 6.90 6.83
N VAL A 150 -1.41 6.93 7.93
CA VAL A 150 -1.32 8.08 8.85
C VAL A 150 0.13 8.32 9.26
N GLY A 151 0.58 9.58 9.26
CA GLY A 151 1.96 9.92 9.62
C GLY A 151 3.03 9.50 8.61
N GLY A 152 2.66 8.87 7.49
CA GLY A 152 3.58 8.45 6.44
C GLY A 152 4.58 7.42 6.97
N GLY A 153 5.85 7.82 7.10
CA GLY A 153 6.92 6.99 7.65
C GLY A 153 7.04 7.04 9.18
N THR A 154 6.33 7.95 9.85
CA THR A 154 6.37 8.08 11.31
C THR A 154 5.57 6.94 11.95
N PRO A 155 6.14 6.17 12.90
CA PRO A 155 5.51 4.97 13.44
C PRO A 155 4.42 5.27 14.48
N ILE A 156 3.43 6.12 14.14
CA ILE A 156 2.40 6.61 15.09
C ILE A 156 1.56 5.46 15.63
N LEU A 157 0.99 4.65 14.73
CA LEU A 157 0.12 3.55 15.12
C LEU A 157 0.87 2.41 15.82
N ASP A 158 2.09 2.11 15.36
CA ASP A 158 2.92 1.07 15.98
C ASP A 158 3.43 1.49 17.36
N TYR A 159 3.74 2.77 17.56
CA TYR A 159 4.07 3.33 18.87
C TYR A 159 2.88 3.24 19.82
N ALA A 160 1.70 3.71 19.40
CA ALA A 160 0.48 3.63 20.20
C ALA A 160 0.13 2.17 20.56
N LYS A 161 0.23 1.25 19.60
CA LYS A 161 -0.13 -0.15 19.81
C LYS A 161 0.88 -0.94 20.64
N ASN A 162 2.17 -0.75 20.41
CA ASN A 162 3.22 -1.59 20.98
C ASN A 162 3.89 -0.96 22.20
N SER A 163 4.11 0.35 22.19
CA SER A 163 4.85 1.06 23.26
C SER A 163 3.93 1.57 24.36
N LEU A 164 2.68 1.90 24.05
CA LEU A 164 1.69 2.43 25.00
C LEU A 164 0.64 1.40 25.43
N ARG A 165 0.91 0.10 25.26
CA ARG A 165 -0.08 -0.98 25.51
C ARG A 165 -0.60 -1.03 26.96
N GLY A 166 0.19 -0.55 27.92
CA GLY A 166 -0.19 -0.45 29.33
C GLY A 166 -0.81 0.88 29.74
N GLU A 167 -0.88 1.85 28.82
CA GLU A 167 -1.32 3.21 29.08
C GLU A 167 -2.72 3.46 28.51
N GLN A 168 -3.43 4.43 29.09
CA GLN A 168 -4.66 4.96 28.50
C GLN A 168 -4.34 6.24 27.72
N ILE A 169 -4.46 6.20 26.39
CA ILE A 169 -4.26 7.37 25.55
C ILE A 169 -5.48 8.30 25.72
N THR A 170 -5.30 9.45 26.37
CA THR A 170 -6.37 10.42 26.64
C THR A 170 -6.50 11.47 25.52
N SER A 171 -5.42 11.80 24.82
CA SER A 171 -5.43 12.74 23.70
C SER A 171 -4.29 12.48 22.74
N PHE A 172 -4.45 12.96 21.51
CA PHE A 172 -3.42 12.96 20.47
C PHE A 172 -3.50 14.30 19.71
N ALA A 173 -2.36 14.98 19.59
CA ALA A 173 -2.23 16.19 18.78
C ALA A 173 -1.04 16.02 17.84
N GLY A 174 -1.23 16.34 16.56
CA GLY A 174 -0.17 16.21 15.57
C GLY A 174 -0.54 16.80 14.21
N ILE A 175 0.48 17.17 13.44
CA ILE A 175 0.34 17.65 12.06
C ILE A 175 0.35 16.43 11.14
N LEU A 176 -0.83 16.04 10.66
CA LEU A 176 -1.01 14.83 9.85
C LEU A 176 -1.17 15.08 8.34
N ASN A 177 -1.19 16.35 7.93
CA ASN A 177 -1.26 16.74 6.52
C ASN A 177 -0.09 17.66 6.16
N GLY A 178 0.92 17.09 5.51
CA GLY A 178 2.13 17.81 5.12
C GLY A 178 1.86 18.92 4.09
N THR A 179 0.99 18.67 3.10
CA THR A 179 0.69 19.66 2.05
C THR A 179 -0.02 20.88 2.62
N THR A 180 -1.06 20.67 3.43
CA THR A 180 -1.75 21.77 4.12
C THR A 180 -0.79 22.53 5.03
N ASN A 181 0.04 21.82 5.80
CA ASN A 181 1.01 22.48 6.67
C ASN A 181 2.06 23.29 5.88
N TYR A 182 2.52 22.76 4.74
CA TYR A 182 3.44 23.45 3.84
C TYR A 182 2.83 24.74 3.29
N ILE A 183 1.60 24.66 2.76
CA ILE A 183 0.86 25.83 2.25
C ILE A 183 0.67 26.86 3.36
N LEU A 184 0.19 26.46 4.54
CA LEU A 184 0.00 27.36 5.67
C LEU A 184 1.31 27.99 6.15
N THR A 185 2.41 27.23 6.12
CA THR A 185 3.75 27.74 6.46
C THR A 185 4.18 28.81 5.45
N ASN A 186 4.01 28.57 4.15
CA ASN A 186 4.32 29.56 3.11
C ASN A 186 3.46 30.82 3.24
N MET A 187 2.17 30.66 3.48
CA MET A 187 1.25 31.78 3.72
C MET A 187 1.66 32.59 4.96
N SER A 188 2.12 31.92 6.02
CA SER A 188 2.61 32.60 7.23
C SER A 188 3.87 33.45 6.97
N HIS A 189 4.64 33.13 5.93
CA HIS A 189 5.79 33.92 5.47
C HIS A 189 5.42 34.99 4.44
N GLY A 190 4.12 35.23 4.21
CA GLY A 190 3.62 36.32 3.38
C GLY A 190 3.23 35.93 1.95
N MET A 191 3.26 34.65 1.57
CA MET A 191 2.73 34.22 0.28
C MET A 191 1.20 34.24 0.27
N SER A 192 0.59 34.57 -0.87
CA SER A 192 -0.84 34.34 -1.04
C SER A 192 -1.15 32.85 -1.19
N PHE A 193 -2.42 32.45 -0.98
CA PHE A 193 -2.83 31.06 -1.16
C PHE A 193 -2.58 30.51 -2.57
N GLY A 194 -2.64 31.37 -3.60
CA GLY A 194 -2.40 30.94 -4.99
C GLY A 194 -0.92 30.73 -5.33
N GLU A 195 -0.01 31.32 -4.55
CA GLU A 195 1.45 31.22 -4.74
C GLU A 195 2.09 30.12 -3.88
N ALA A 196 1.43 29.76 -2.78
CA ALA A 196 1.89 28.77 -1.80
C ALA A 196 1.70 27.31 -2.25
#